data_AF-A0AA97CQ60-F1
#
_entry.id   AF-A0AA97CQ60-F1
#
_cell.length_a   1.000
_cell.length_b   1.000
_cell.length_c   1.000
_cell.angle_alpha   90.00
_cell.angle_beta   90.00
_cell.angle_gamma   90.00
#
_symmetry.space_group_name_H-M   'P 1'
#
loop_
_entity.id
_entity.type
_entity.pdbx_description
1 polymer ?
#
loop_
_entity_poly.entity_id
_entity_poly.type
_entity_poly.pdbx_seq_one_letter_code
_entity_poly.pdbx_strand_id
1 'polypeptide(L)'
;MTQIQLLLLATNNIKNNTDLSHSQESYVYQYYYANVANQFGCIKSYIAEFIKQTSSALDNDPQLSEQRQQIYSTVERYLEIAEKRYIQRQKLLQKQ
;
A
#
# COMPACT_ATOMS: atom_id res chain seq x y z
N MET A 1 -2.12 5.03 9.85
CA MET A 1 -2.12 3.68 9.28
C MET A 1 -0.75 3.06 9.52
N THR A 2 -0.65 1.79 9.94
CA THR A 2 0.59 1.01 10.04
C THR A 2 0.71 0.02 8.87
N GLN A 3 1.87 -0.65 8.72
CA GLN A 3 2.05 -1.70 7.71
C GLN A 3 1.02 -2.84 7.83
N ILE A 4 0.69 -3.26 9.05
CA ILE A 4 -0.34 -4.28 9.30
C ILE A 4 -1.73 -3.76 8.93
N GLN A 5 -2.03 -2.50 9.20
CA GLN A 5 -3.31 -1.92 8.78
C GLN A 5 -3.42 -1.81 7.25
N LEU A 6 -2.33 -1.53 6.54
CA LEU A 6 -2.29 -1.55 5.08
C LEU A 6 -2.49 -2.97 4.52
N LEU A 7 -1.87 -3.97 5.16
CA LEU A 7 -2.07 -5.38 4.83
C LEU A 7 -3.54 -5.80 5.02
N LEU A 8 -4.12 -5.50 6.18
CA LEU A 8 -5.52 -5.79 6.51
C LEU A 8 -6.51 -5.09 5.57
N LEU A 9 -6.17 -3.88 5.13
CA LEU A 9 -6.96 -3.15 4.14
C LEU A 9 -7.02 -3.93 2.81
N ALA A 10 -5.87 -4.41 2.33
CA ALA A 10 -5.81 -5.19 1.09
C ALA A 10 -6.56 -6.52 1.20
N THR A 11 -6.37 -7.26 2.29
CA THR A 11 -7.06 -8.55 2.51
C THR A 11 -8.58 -8.36 2.57
N ASN A 12 -9.05 -7.33 3.27
CA ASN A 12 -10.49 -7.04 3.38
C ASN A 12 -11.09 -6.62 2.04
N ASN A 13 -10.39 -5.78 1.28
CA ASN A 13 -10.87 -5.32 -0.02
C ASN A 13 -10.90 -6.45 -1.06
N ILE A 14 -9.93 -7.37 -1.03
CA ILE A 14 -9.96 -8.60 -1.86
C ILE A 14 -11.17 -9.46 -1.47
N LYS A 15 -11.36 -9.72 -0.16
CA LYS A 15 -12.47 -10.54 0.34
C LYS A 15 -13.83 -9.98 -0.05
N ASN A 16 -13.98 -8.66 -0.02
CA ASN A 16 -15.24 -7.97 -0.34
C ASN A 16 -15.36 -7.65 -1.85
N ASN A 17 -14.34 -7.92 -2.65
CA ASN A 17 -14.26 -7.54 -4.05
C ASN A 17 -14.52 -6.04 -4.29
N THR A 18 -13.87 -5.19 -3.49
CA THR A 18 -14.03 -3.72 -3.52
C THR A 18 -12.71 -3.01 -3.82
N ASP A 19 -12.77 -1.94 -4.62
CA ASP A 19 -11.66 -1.00 -4.77
C ASP A 19 -11.51 -0.08 -3.55
N LEU A 20 -10.44 0.72 -3.51
CA LEU A 20 -10.26 1.74 -2.47
C LEU A 20 -11.40 2.76 -2.52
N SER A 21 -12.01 3.00 -1.37
CA SER A 21 -12.88 4.16 -1.19
C SER A 21 -12.05 5.45 -1.07
N HIS A 22 -12.67 6.62 -1.28
CA HIS A 22 -12.00 7.92 -1.13
C HIS A 22 -11.35 8.14 0.25
N SER A 23 -11.95 7.62 1.32
CA SER A 23 -11.36 7.70 2.66
C SER A 23 -10.15 6.79 2.78
N GLN A 24 -10.23 5.56 2.26
CA GLN A 24 -9.11 4.63 2.22
C GLN A 24 -7.94 5.18 1.40
N GLU A 25 -8.19 5.74 0.21
CA GLU A 25 -7.16 6.41 -0.59
C GLU A 25 -6.44 7.53 0.18
N SER A 26 -7.19 8.31 0.98
CA SER A 26 -6.61 9.39 1.78
C SER A 26 -5.70 8.84 2.89
N TYR A 27 -6.08 7.73 3.54
CA TYR A 27 -5.23 7.09 4.52
C TYR A 27 -3.99 6.43 3.88
N VAL A 28 -4.15 5.79 2.72
CA VAL A 28 -3.02 5.21 1.96
C VAL A 28 -2.06 6.32 1.53
N TYR A 29 -2.58 7.47 1.11
CA TYR A 29 -1.75 8.64 0.78
C TYR A 29 -0.93 9.13 1.98
N GLN A 30 -1.55 9.27 3.16
CA GLN A 30 -0.83 9.65 4.38
C GLN A 30 0.25 8.61 4.74
N TYR A 31 -0.07 7.33 4.59
CA TYR A 31 0.87 6.24 4.80
C TYR A 31 2.07 6.32 3.87
N TYR A 32 1.81 6.47 2.56
CA TYR A 32 2.82 6.62 1.52
C TYR A 32 3.74 7.80 1.81
N TYR A 33 3.16 8.96 2.14
CA TYR A 33 3.94 10.17 2.43
C TYR A 33 4.86 9.98 3.64
N ALA A 34 4.38 9.35 4.72
CA ALA A 34 5.14 9.19 5.95
C ALA A 34 6.21 8.10 5.87
N ASN A 35 5.97 7.01 5.13
CA ASN A 35 6.80 5.80 5.20
C ASN A 35 7.51 5.46 3.89
N VAL A 36 7.09 6.00 2.74
CA VAL A 36 7.59 5.59 1.43
C VAL A 36 8.30 6.75 0.72
N ALA A 37 7.60 7.86 0.50
CA ALA A 37 8.00 8.92 -0.43
C ALA A 37 9.42 9.49 -0.24
N ASN A 38 9.90 9.54 1.00
CA ASN A 38 11.21 10.12 1.35
C ASN A 38 12.24 9.08 1.82
N GLN A 39 11.82 7.83 2.00
CA GLN A 39 12.66 6.76 2.56
C GLN A 39 13.10 5.74 1.50
N PHE A 40 12.32 5.62 0.42
CA PHE A 40 12.55 4.65 -0.65
C PHE A 40 12.63 5.35 -2.00
N GLY A 41 13.56 4.89 -2.86
CA GLY A 41 13.71 5.45 -4.21
C GLY A 41 12.57 5.05 -5.16
N CYS A 42 11.85 3.97 -4.87
CA CYS A 42 10.66 3.55 -5.61
C CYS A 42 9.78 2.60 -4.78
N ILE A 43 8.51 2.45 -5.18
CA ILE A 43 7.55 1.55 -4.53
C ILE A 43 8.06 0.10 -4.48
N LYS A 44 8.73 -0.38 -5.54
CA LYS A 44 9.24 -1.76 -5.59
C LYS A 44 10.23 -2.07 -4.47
N SER A 45 11.13 -1.13 -4.17
CA SER A 45 12.08 -1.27 -3.06
C SER A 45 11.36 -1.33 -1.72
N TYR A 46 10.31 -0.54 -1.55
CA TYR A 46 9.47 -0.56 -0.36
C TYR A 46 8.69 -1.89 -0.23
N ILE A 47 8.07 -2.37 -1.32
CA ILE A 47 7.29 -3.62 -1.32
C ILE A 47 8.17 -4.80 -0.92
N ALA A 48 9.41 -4.86 -1.38
CA ALA A 48 10.34 -5.91 -0.97
C ALA A 48 10.58 -5.93 0.55
N GLU A 49 10.65 -4.76 1.20
CA GLU A 49 10.79 -4.65 2.64
C GLU A 49 9.48 -4.95 3.38
N PHE A 50 8.36 -4.45 2.85
CA PHE A 50 7.03 -4.72 3.36
C PHE A 50 6.73 -6.22 3.41
N ILE A 51 7.10 -6.97 2.37
CA ILE A 51 6.94 -8.43 2.31
C ILE A 51 7.70 -9.11 3.44
N LYS A 52 8.97 -8.76 3.68
CA LYS A 52 9.77 -9.36 4.76
C LYS A 52 9.13 -9.15 6.13
N GLN A 53 8.52 -7.98 6.34
CA GLN A 53 7.94 -7.61 7.62
C GLN A 53 6.53 -8.17 7.85
N THR A 54 5.86 -8.63 6.80
CA THR A 54 4.45 -9.05 6.85
C THR A 54 4.20 -10.49 6.43
N SER A 55 5.19 -11.17 5.84
CA SER A 55 5.06 -12.54 5.33
C SER A 55 4.53 -13.51 6.39
N SER A 56 5.10 -13.44 7.60
CA SER A 56 4.70 -14.25 8.75
C SER A 56 3.25 -14.04 9.18
N ALA A 57 2.67 -12.87 8.93
CA ALA A 57 1.26 -12.60 9.23
C ALA A 57 0.31 -13.32 8.26
N LEU A 58 0.76 -13.60 7.03
CA LEU A 58 -0.01 -14.34 6.03
C LEU A 58 0.21 -15.86 6.14
N ASP A 59 1.39 -16.31 6.55
CA ASP A 59 1.74 -17.73 6.61
C ASP A 59 0.91 -18.52 7.64
N ASN A 60 0.32 -17.85 8.63
CA ASN A 60 -0.51 -18.47 9.66
C ASN A 60 -1.95 -18.77 9.22
N ASP A 61 -2.38 -18.25 8.06
CA ASP A 61 -3.72 -18.47 7.51
C ASP A 61 -3.58 -19.08 6.10
N PRO A 62 -3.99 -20.34 5.89
CA PRO A 62 -3.84 -21.00 4.59
C PRO A 62 -4.50 -20.24 3.44
N GLN A 63 -5.66 -19.61 3.67
CA GLN A 63 -6.36 -18.86 2.64
C GLN A 63 -5.60 -17.58 2.26
N LEU A 64 -5.05 -16.87 3.26
CA LEU A 64 -4.24 -15.68 3.01
C LEU A 64 -2.88 -16.03 2.39
N SER A 65 -2.29 -17.16 2.77
CA SER A 65 -1.06 -17.68 2.18
C SER A 65 -1.22 -17.98 0.69
N GLU A 66 -2.33 -18.63 0.29
CA GLU A 66 -2.66 -18.85 -1.13
C GLU A 66 -2.84 -17.54 -1.90
N GLN A 67 -3.44 -16.52 -1.26
CA GLN A 67 -3.69 -15.22 -1.87
C GLN A 67 -2.52 -14.23 -1.74
N ARG A 68 -1.35 -14.62 -1.19
CA ARG A 68 -0.29 -13.67 -0.84
C ARG A 68 0.16 -12.79 -2.01
N GLN A 69 0.28 -13.38 -3.20
CA GLN A 69 0.73 -12.64 -4.38
C GLN A 69 -0.29 -11.58 -4.77
N GLN A 70 -1.59 -11.93 -4.71
CA GLN A 70 -2.68 -11.00 -4.97
C GLN A 70 -2.70 -9.88 -3.92
N ILE A 71 -2.57 -10.23 -2.64
CA ILE A 71 -2.53 -9.27 -1.52
C ILE A 71 -1.40 -8.25 -1.73
N TYR A 72 -0.18 -8.70 -1.99
CA TYR A 72 0.94 -7.79 -2.20
C TYR A 72 0.82 -6.95 -3.47
N SER A 73 0.29 -7.51 -4.54
CA SER A 73 -0.01 -6.76 -5.78
C SER A 73 -1.07 -5.68 -5.54
N THR A 74 -2.07 -5.97 -4.71
CA THR A 74 -3.08 -5.00 -4.29
C THR A 74 -2.48 -3.88 -3.44
N VAL A 75 -1.59 -4.21 -2.49
CA VAL A 75 -0.86 -3.20 -1.72
C VAL A 75 0.01 -2.31 -2.62
N GLU A 76 0.74 -2.90 -3.58
CA GLU A 76 1.53 -2.15 -4.56
C GLU A 76 0.65 -1.17 -5.35
N ARG A 77 -0.47 -1.64 -5.90
CA ARG A 77 -1.45 -0.79 -6.61
C ARG A 77 -1.94 0.38 -5.74
N TYR A 78 -2.18 0.15 -4.45
CA TYR A 78 -2.62 1.22 -3.54
C TYR A 78 -1.55 2.30 -3.38
N LEU A 79 -0.28 1.89 -3.26
CA LEU A 79 0.84 2.81 -3.15
C LEU A 79 1.08 3.56 -4.47
N GLU A 80 0.87 2.94 -5.63
CA GLU A 80 0.97 3.61 -6.93
C GLU A 80 -0.07 4.73 -7.09
N ILE A 81 -1.30 4.51 -6.60
CA ILE A 81 -2.34 5.55 -6.57
C ILE A 81 -1.89 6.72 -5.70
N ALA A 82 -1.34 6.43 -4.51
CA ALA A 82 -0.82 7.45 -3.61
C ALA A 82 0.38 8.21 -4.18
N GLU A 83 1.31 7.52 -4.84
CA GLU A 83 2.48 8.11 -5.50
C GLU A 83 2.07 9.07 -6.61
N LYS A 84 1.13 8.67 -7.48
CA LYS A 84 0.59 9.55 -8.53
C LYS A 84 0.04 10.85 -7.93
N ARG A 85 -0.75 10.73 -6.85
CA ARG A 85 -1.29 11.88 -6.13
C ARG A 85 -0.19 12.74 -5.49
N TYR A 86 0.85 12.11 -4.96
CA TYR A 86 2.00 12.80 -4.36
C TYR A 86 2.76 13.62 -5.40
N ILE A 87 3.12 13.02 -6.53
CA ILE A 87 3.84 13.68 -7.63
C ILE A 87 3.01 14.83 -8.18
N GLN A 88 1.70 14.64 -8.38
CA GLN A 88 0.81 15.72 -8.84
C GLN A 88 0.81 16.90 -7.87
N ARG A 89 0.77 16.65 -6.57
CA ARG A 89 0.79 17.70 -5.54
C ARG A 89 2.14 18.45 -5.50
N GLN A 90 3.25 17.73 -5.61
CA GLN A 90 4.58 18.35 -5.68
C GLN A 90 4.72 19.28 -6.90
N LYS A 91 4.22 18.85 -8.07
CA LYS A 91 4.21 19.69 -9.29
C LYS A 91 3.40 20.96 -9.12
N LEU A 92 2.29 20.93 -8.36
CA LEU A 92 1.48 22.12 -8.10
C LEU A 92 2.21 23.11 -7.17
N LEU A 93 2.89 22.60 -6.15
CA LEU A 93 3.64 23.41 -5.18
C LEU A 93 4.89 24.06 -5.81
N GLN A 94 5.53 23.40 -6.77
CA GLN A 94 6.69 23.95 -7.51
C GLN A 94 6.31 24.97 -8.59
N LYS A 95 5.02 25.09 -8.94
CA LYS A 95 4.50 26.07 -9.90
C LYS A 95 4.00 27.37 -9.22
N GLN A 96 4.12 27.46 -7.90
CA GLN A 96 3.87 28.67 -7.11
C GLN A 96 5.19 29.36 -6.81
#